data_AF-A0A966MH10-F1
#
_entry.id   AF-A0A966MH10-F1
#
_cell.length_a   1.000
_cell.length_b   1.000
_cell.length_c   1.000
_cell.angle_alpha   90.00
_cell.angle_beta   90.00
_cell.angle_gamma   90.00
#
_symmetry.space_group_name_H-M   'P 1'
#
loop_
_entity.id
_entity.type
_entity.pdbx_description
1 polymer ?
#
loop_
_entity_poly.entity_id
_entity_poly.type
_entity_poly.pdbx_seq_one_letter_code
_entity_poly.pdbx_strand_id
1 'polypeptide(L)'
;MSISVIIPVGHKDDDFSLIDQIKSKFKDFEIIIAASYQNSIVKEQKDNVDQLLSIHNSTRAKALNAGAQIAKHDLLWFLHLDSDISLIEEIDFSKVDDEKINTFLLKFKDDKLKYNAKGANLRTAYLGLPFGDQSFIIHKKIFNLIGSYSESLAKGEDHDLIWKAKKIGIKVNLIKRFITSSPIKYETHPIIQTLNTIKDTLAQIFQFRKSRANFAVCHFIKDPQSTKSKTRLRKDLSDELVNEINENLMEIVSNNIKEIKSNKSIHQIIVTEKDSRDYAVDFSKLADGLYISTQKELGLTMRDVIEFNLKYFQKVVIVGSDIPFLTAKDITDSLKIKSAKNVFYPTLDGGFCLLATSDKNILDVIHTIKYGTDTVLADLTKKVSKLLVHNKFYQDIDVKEDLTAVYKSLKEKVYSLNVLQKKLYTLLYSKQKEFTE
;
A
#
# COMPACT_ATOMS: atom_id res chain seq x y z
N MET A 1 -24.63 -1.83 6.67
CA MET A 1 -23.18 -1.52 6.52
C MET A 1 -22.62 -2.43 5.46
N SER A 2 -21.80 -1.95 4.51
CA SER A 2 -21.35 -2.78 3.38
C SER A 2 -19.93 -3.30 3.59
N ILE A 3 -19.76 -4.61 3.51
CA ILE A 3 -18.50 -5.31 3.77
C ILE A 3 -18.26 -6.34 2.65
N SER A 4 -17.02 -6.44 2.18
CA SER A 4 -16.58 -7.52 1.30
C SER A 4 -15.92 -8.61 2.14
N VAL A 5 -16.57 -9.77 2.23
CA VAL A 5 -16.08 -10.96 2.90
C VAL A 5 -15.20 -11.75 1.94
N ILE A 6 -13.96 -12.00 2.33
CA ILE A 6 -12.95 -12.66 1.49
C ILE A 6 -12.57 -13.97 2.14
N ILE A 7 -12.83 -15.07 1.43
CA ILE A 7 -12.63 -16.44 1.90
C ILE A 7 -11.63 -17.14 0.97
N PRO A 8 -10.41 -17.46 1.43
CA PRO A 8 -9.48 -18.27 0.68
C PRO A 8 -9.88 -19.75 0.77
N VAL A 9 -9.86 -20.45 -0.37
CA VAL A 9 -10.23 -21.88 -0.46
C VAL A 9 -9.05 -22.68 -1.03
N GLY A 10 -8.55 -23.62 -0.22
CA GLY A 10 -7.49 -24.55 -0.56
C GLY A 10 -7.95 -25.67 -1.49
N HIS A 11 -6.99 -26.47 -1.99
CA HIS A 11 -7.28 -27.59 -2.89
C HIS A 11 -8.19 -28.66 -2.24
N LYS A 12 -8.00 -28.93 -0.94
CA LYS A 12 -8.70 -30.01 -0.22
C LYS A 12 -9.91 -29.54 0.61
N ASP A 13 -10.26 -28.27 0.50
CA ASP A 13 -11.33 -27.68 1.30
C ASP A 13 -12.69 -28.04 0.69
N ASP A 14 -13.62 -28.52 1.50
CA ASP A 14 -14.91 -29.07 1.07
C ASP A 14 -16.12 -28.62 1.92
N ASP A 15 -15.90 -28.07 3.12
CA ASP A 15 -16.97 -27.52 3.97
C ASP A 15 -17.25 -26.05 3.65
N PHE A 16 -18.35 -25.79 2.94
CA PHE A 16 -18.77 -24.44 2.56
C PHE A 16 -19.88 -23.85 3.46
N SER A 17 -20.14 -24.45 4.63
CA SER A 17 -21.22 -24.02 5.54
C SER A 17 -21.10 -22.56 6.02
N LEU A 18 -19.91 -21.99 6.00
CA LEU A 18 -19.68 -20.57 6.30
C LEU A 18 -20.44 -19.65 5.33
N ILE A 19 -20.56 -20.02 4.05
CA ILE A 19 -21.28 -19.20 3.05
C ILE A 19 -22.76 -19.06 3.45
N ASP A 20 -23.39 -20.17 3.83
CA ASP A 20 -24.80 -20.18 4.26
C ASP A 20 -25.00 -19.35 5.54
N GLN A 21 -24.06 -19.40 6.47
CA GLN A 21 -24.08 -18.55 7.66
C GLN A 21 -24.00 -17.06 7.30
N ILE A 22 -23.11 -16.69 6.37
CA ILE A 22 -22.99 -15.29 5.94
C ILE A 22 -24.28 -14.83 5.27
N LYS A 23 -24.82 -15.58 4.31
CA LYS A 23 -26.04 -15.20 3.58
C LYS A 23 -27.26 -15.08 4.48
N SER A 24 -27.39 -16.00 5.45
CA SER A 24 -28.52 -15.99 6.39
C SER A 24 -28.46 -14.80 7.36
N LYS A 25 -27.27 -14.38 7.78
CA LYS A 25 -27.07 -13.29 8.75
C LYS A 25 -26.90 -11.91 8.12
N PHE A 26 -26.25 -11.81 6.97
CA PHE A 26 -25.76 -10.55 6.40
C PHE A 26 -26.14 -10.43 4.92
N LYS A 27 -27.33 -9.89 4.64
CA LYS A 27 -27.88 -9.80 3.28
C LYS A 27 -27.11 -8.86 2.35
N ASP A 28 -26.48 -7.82 2.90
CA ASP A 28 -25.82 -6.76 2.14
C ASP A 28 -24.29 -6.96 2.02
N PHE A 29 -23.78 -8.12 2.46
CA PHE A 29 -22.35 -8.40 2.41
C PHE A 29 -21.99 -9.04 1.08
N GLU A 30 -20.93 -8.53 0.46
CA GLU A 30 -20.37 -9.14 -0.74
C GLU A 30 -19.53 -10.35 -0.33
N ILE A 31 -19.82 -11.52 -0.90
CA ILE A 31 -19.07 -12.76 -0.66
C ILE A 31 -18.12 -13.03 -1.81
N ILE A 32 -16.83 -13.08 -1.50
CA ILE A 32 -15.75 -13.31 -2.46
C ILE A 32 -14.99 -14.57 -2.06
N ILE A 33 -15.03 -15.57 -2.95
CA ILE A 33 -14.22 -16.78 -2.81
C ILE A 33 -13.02 -16.68 -3.74
N ALA A 34 -11.82 -16.85 -3.17
CA ALA A 34 -10.60 -17.00 -3.94
C ALA A 34 -10.05 -18.42 -3.74
N ALA A 35 -10.29 -19.28 -4.73
CA ALA A 35 -10.03 -20.71 -4.63
C ALA A 35 -8.81 -21.15 -5.43
N SER A 36 -8.15 -22.21 -4.98
CA SER A 36 -7.20 -22.94 -5.80
C SER A 36 -7.87 -23.46 -7.07
N TYR A 37 -7.22 -23.30 -8.23
CA TYR A 37 -7.72 -23.82 -9.51
C TYR A 37 -7.99 -25.34 -9.49
N GLN A 38 -7.35 -26.06 -8.56
CA GLN A 38 -7.49 -27.51 -8.39
C GLN A 38 -8.72 -27.93 -7.57
N ASN A 39 -9.36 -27.00 -6.85
CA ASN A 39 -10.57 -27.31 -6.11
C ASN A 39 -11.75 -27.34 -7.09
N SER A 40 -12.28 -28.55 -7.38
CA SER A 40 -13.43 -28.71 -8.28
C SER A 40 -14.77 -28.44 -7.59
N ILE A 41 -14.86 -28.69 -6.28
CA ILE A 41 -16.08 -28.62 -5.48
C ILE A 41 -16.57 -27.17 -5.37
N VAL A 42 -15.64 -26.21 -5.24
CA VAL A 42 -15.97 -24.78 -5.14
C VAL A 42 -16.77 -24.23 -6.31
N LYS A 43 -16.76 -24.91 -7.47
CA LYS A 43 -17.55 -24.52 -8.65
C LYS A 43 -19.05 -24.58 -8.37
N GLU A 44 -19.48 -25.46 -7.47
CA GLU A 44 -20.88 -25.58 -7.03
C GLU A 44 -21.35 -24.35 -6.25
N GLN A 45 -20.42 -23.55 -5.70
CA GLN A 45 -20.73 -22.34 -4.96
C GLN A 45 -20.86 -21.09 -5.84
N LYS A 46 -20.69 -21.21 -7.16
CA LYS A 46 -20.67 -20.06 -8.08
C LYS A 46 -21.95 -19.20 -8.00
N ASP A 47 -23.11 -19.83 -7.85
CA ASP A 47 -24.40 -19.15 -7.76
C ASP A 47 -24.73 -18.70 -6.32
N ASN A 48 -23.91 -19.11 -5.34
CA ASN A 48 -24.09 -18.76 -3.94
C ASN A 48 -23.28 -17.54 -3.50
N VAL A 49 -22.34 -17.05 -4.31
CA VAL A 49 -21.44 -15.95 -3.97
C VAL A 49 -21.45 -14.86 -5.03
N ASP A 50 -21.04 -13.65 -4.67
CA ASP A 50 -20.98 -12.52 -5.60
C ASP A 50 -19.82 -12.65 -6.58
N GLN A 51 -18.68 -13.17 -6.12
CA GLN A 51 -17.48 -13.32 -6.95
C GLN A 51 -16.74 -14.63 -6.59
N LEU A 52 -16.37 -15.40 -7.62
CA LEU A 52 -15.55 -16.61 -7.50
C LEU A 52 -14.30 -16.48 -8.38
N LEU A 53 -13.12 -16.48 -7.74
CA LEU A 53 -11.83 -16.44 -8.39
C LEU A 53 -11.14 -17.79 -8.39
N SER A 54 -10.58 -18.17 -9.54
CA SER A 54 -9.71 -19.34 -9.68
C SER A 54 -8.24 -18.88 -9.74
N ILE A 55 -7.45 -19.29 -8.74
CA ILE A 55 -6.06 -18.86 -8.57
C ILE A 55 -5.11 -20.02 -8.92
N HIS A 56 -4.25 -19.80 -9.91
CA HIS A 56 -3.17 -20.72 -10.25
C HIS A 56 -2.03 -20.64 -9.23
N ASN A 57 -1.45 -21.77 -8.84
CA ASN A 57 -0.41 -21.86 -7.81
C ASN A 57 -0.83 -21.12 -6.52
N SER A 58 -2.07 -21.36 -6.10
CA SER A 58 -2.72 -20.68 -4.99
C SER A 58 -1.98 -20.93 -3.68
N THR A 59 -1.74 -19.83 -2.97
CA THR A 59 -1.39 -19.83 -1.55
C THR A 59 -2.46 -19.01 -0.83
N ARG A 60 -2.58 -19.18 0.49
CA ARG A 60 -3.55 -18.40 1.26
C ARG A 60 -3.34 -16.89 1.09
N ALA A 61 -2.09 -16.42 1.14
CA ALA A 61 -1.75 -15.02 0.92
C ALA A 61 -2.20 -14.51 -0.47
N LYS A 62 -1.93 -15.28 -1.53
CA LYS A 62 -2.37 -14.93 -2.90
C LYS A 62 -3.89 -14.86 -3.01
N ALA A 63 -4.59 -15.84 -2.45
CA ALA A 63 -6.05 -15.87 -2.46
C ALA A 63 -6.66 -14.65 -1.72
N LEU A 64 -6.15 -14.35 -0.52
CA LEU A 64 -6.59 -13.18 0.27
C LEU A 64 -6.31 -11.86 -0.46
N ASN A 65 -5.13 -11.70 -1.05
CA ASN A 65 -4.77 -10.51 -1.83
C ASN A 65 -5.65 -10.35 -3.07
N ALA A 66 -5.87 -11.43 -3.83
CA ALA A 66 -6.71 -11.41 -5.02
C ALA A 66 -8.15 -11.01 -4.69
N GLY A 67 -8.72 -11.59 -3.63
CA GLY A 67 -10.05 -11.20 -3.15
C GLY A 67 -10.12 -9.73 -2.71
N ALA A 68 -9.11 -9.24 -1.99
CA ALA A 68 -9.05 -7.83 -1.57
C ALA A 68 -8.97 -6.86 -2.77
N GLN A 69 -8.30 -7.27 -3.85
CA GLN A 69 -8.17 -6.46 -5.06
C GLN A 69 -9.52 -6.26 -5.75
N ILE A 70 -10.33 -7.32 -5.89
CA ILE A 70 -11.63 -7.26 -6.59
C ILE A 70 -12.80 -6.80 -5.73
N ALA A 71 -12.61 -6.71 -4.40
CA ALA A 71 -13.63 -6.27 -3.46
C ALA A 71 -14.26 -4.91 -3.84
N LYS A 72 -15.59 -4.83 -3.84
CA LYS A 72 -16.34 -3.62 -4.15
C LYS A 72 -16.37 -2.64 -2.98
N HIS A 73 -16.42 -3.15 -1.75
CA HIS A 73 -16.53 -2.34 -0.55
C HIS A 73 -15.16 -2.00 0.05
N ASP A 74 -15.14 -0.93 0.84
CA ASP A 74 -13.92 -0.45 1.50
C ASP A 74 -13.58 -1.26 2.76
N LEU A 75 -14.55 -1.90 3.40
CA LEU A 75 -14.29 -2.80 4.52
C LEU A 75 -14.10 -4.23 4.02
N LEU A 76 -12.92 -4.77 4.31
CA LEU A 76 -12.52 -6.13 3.93
C LEU A 76 -12.58 -7.02 5.17
N TRP A 77 -13.39 -8.07 5.14
CA TRP A 77 -13.45 -9.08 6.21
C TRP A 77 -12.84 -10.39 5.74
N PHE A 78 -11.64 -10.68 6.22
CA PHE A 78 -10.90 -11.90 5.90
C PHE A 78 -11.32 -13.03 6.85
N LEU A 79 -11.96 -14.06 6.32
CA LEU A 79 -12.40 -15.25 7.05
C LEU A 79 -11.73 -16.51 6.49
N HIS A 80 -11.42 -17.46 7.35
CA HIS A 80 -11.06 -18.81 6.90
C HIS A 80 -12.32 -19.63 6.68
N LEU A 81 -12.30 -20.55 5.71
CA LEU A 81 -13.48 -21.35 5.36
C LEU A 81 -14.04 -22.16 6.54
N ASP A 82 -13.18 -22.60 7.46
CA ASP A 82 -13.52 -23.37 8.66
C ASP A 82 -14.01 -22.52 9.84
N SER A 83 -14.23 -21.22 9.62
CA SER A 83 -14.77 -20.31 10.64
C SER A 83 -16.27 -20.54 10.85
N ASP A 84 -16.71 -20.39 12.09
CA ASP A 84 -18.11 -20.36 12.50
C ASP A 84 -18.42 -19.02 13.15
N ILE A 85 -19.33 -18.29 12.50
CA ILE A 85 -19.72 -16.92 12.81
C ILE A 85 -21.10 -16.85 13.47
N SER A 86 -21.63 -17.99 13.95
CA SER A 86 -22.95 -18.10 14.56
C SER A 86 -23.17 -17.14 15.74
N LEU A 87 -22.11 -16.70 16.42
CA LEU A 87 -22.19 -15.74 17.53
C LEU A 87 -22.04 -14.28 17.10
N ILE A 88 -21.59 -14.02 15.87
CA ILE A 88 -21.39 -12.66 15.35
C ILE A 88 -22.71 -12.13 14.83
N GLU A 89 -23.10 -10.95 15.29
CA GLU A 89 -24.34 -10.27 14.92
C GLU A 89 -24.04 -8.93 14.22
N GLU A 90 -25.00 -8.40 13.48
CA GLU A 90 -24.82 -7.16 12.70
C GLU A 90 -24.38 -5.97 13.59
N ILE A 91 -24.88 -5.92 14.83
CA ILE A 91 -24.50 -4.89 15.81
C ILE A 91 -23.01 -4.91 16.16
N ASP A 92 -22.31 -6.04 16.02
CA ASP A 92 -20.89 -6.11 16.34
C ASP A 92 -20.02 -5.32 15.34
N PHE A 93 -20.50 -5.11 14.11
CA PHE A 93 -19.80 -4.29 13.11
C PHE A 93 -19.87 -2.79 13.42
N SER A 94 -20.80 -2.33 14.26
CA SER A 94 -20.79 -0.95 14.77
C SER A 94 -19.56 -0.61 15.62
N LYS A 95 -18.82 -1.62 16.07
CA LYS A 95 -17.58 -1.50 16.86
C LYS A 95 -16.32 -1.48 15.99
N VAL A 96 -16.46 -1.62 14.67
CA VAL A 96 -15.34 -1.55 13.72
C VAL A 96 -14.78 -0.12 13.72
N ASP A 97 -13.47 -0.02 13.73
CA ASP A 97 -12.71 1.22 13.63
C ASP A 97 -11.90 1.18 12.34
N ASP A 98 -12.21 2.08 11.42
CA ASP A 98 -11.64 2.13 10.07
C ASP A 98 -10.15 2.50 10.04
N GLU A 99 -9.60 2.99 11.16
CA GLU A 99 -8.17 3.33 11.30
C GLU A 99 -7.34 2.19 11.93
N LYS A 100 -7.98 1.06 12.24
CA LYS A 100 -7.37 -0.08 12.94
C LYS A 100 -7.57 -1.39 12.19
N ILE A 101 -6.82 -2.41 12.62
CA ILE A 101 -7.14 -3.81 12.29
C ILE A 101 -8.13 -4.31 13.35
N ASN A 102 -9.32 -4.70 12.94
CA ASN A 102 -10.36 -5.18 13.84
C ASN A 102 -10.35 -6.71 13.85
N THR A 103 -10.55 -7.32 15.02
CA THR A 103 -10.49 -8.77 15.19
C THR A 103 -11.42 -9.22 16.32
N PHE A 104 -11.79 -10.49 16.35
CA PHE A 104 -12.68 -11.06 17.36
C PHE A 104 -11.92 -11.89 18.40
N LEU A 105 -12.60 -12.28 19.48
CA LEU A 105 -12.09 -13.29 20.41
C LEU A 105 -12.15 -14.67 19.76
N LEU A 106 -11.11 -15.47 19.91
CA LEU A 106 -11.09 -16.86 19.47
C LEU A 106 -11.85 -17.77 20.43
N LYS A 107 -12.64 -18.68 19.88
CA LYS A 107 -13.15 -19.89 20.53
C LYS A 107 -12.89 -21.09 19.61
N PHE A 108 -12.70 -22.28 20.16
CA PHE A 108 -12.64 -23.52 19.38
C PHE A 108 -13.91 -24.35 19.63
N LYS A 109 -14.30 -25.18 18.67
CA LYS A 109 -15.41 -26.14 18.83
C LYS A 109 -15.12 -27.19 19.91
N ASP A 110 -13.85 -27.58 20.07
CA ASP A 110 -13.41 -28.52 21.11
C ASP A 110 -13.00 -27.79 22.41
N ASP A 111 -13.69 -28.11 23.51
CA ASP A 111 -13.42 -27.58 24.85
C ASP A 111 -12.00 -27.89 25.37
N LYS A 112 -11.33 -28.92 24.86
CA LYS A 112 -9.93 -29.23 25.20
C LYS A 112 -8.99 -28.09 24.82
N LEU A 113 -9.35 -27.28 23.82
CA LEU A 113 -8.55 -26.15 23.32
C LEU A 113 -8.90 -24.81 24.00
N LYS A 114 -9.73 -24.81 25.05
CA LYS A 114 -10.15 -23.59 25.76
C LYS A 114 -8.98 -22.74 26.26
N TYR A 115 -7.89 -23.37 26.68
CA TYR A 115 -6.72 -22.64 27.19
C TYR A 115 -5.90 -22.02 26.06
N ASN A 116 -5.81 -22.68 24.90
CA ASN A 116 -5.19 -22.14 23.69
C ASN A 116 -5.96 -20.89 23.22
N ALA A 117 -7.29 -20.97 23.16
CA ALA A 117 -8.15 -19.82 22.86
C ALA A 117 -7.96 -18.68 23.86
N LYS A 118 -7.96 -18.97 25.18
CA LYS A 118 -7.68 -17.96 26.21
C LYS A 118 -6.31 -17.32 26.04
N GLY A 119 -5.27 -18.10 25.74
CA GLY A 119 -3.91 -17.61 25.50
C GLY A 119 -3.81 -16.71 24.27
N ALA A 120 -4.44 -17.11 23.16
CA ALA A 120 -4.54 -16.29 21.94
C ALA A 120 -5.25 -14.96 22.23
N ASN A 121 -6.38 -15.00 22.94
CA ASN A 121 -7.13 -13.81 23.33
C ASN A 121 -6.34 -12.89 24.26
N LEU A 122 -5.60 -13.44 25.23
CA LEU A 122 -4.70 -12.70 26.11
C LEU A 122 -3.60 -12.02 25.30
N ARG A 123 -2.92 -12.76 24.43
CA ARG A 123 -1.89 -12.23 23.52
C ARG A 123 -2.44 -11.07 22.68
N THR A 124 -3.64 -11.20 22.14
CA THR A 124 -4.27 -10.14 21.36
C THR A 124 -4.59 -8.92 22.22
N ALA A 125 -5.18 -9.11 23.39
CA ALA A 125 -5.55 -8.01 24.29
C ALA A 125 -4.35 -7.21 24.80
N TYR A 126 -3.26 -7.89 25.18
CA TYR A 126 -2.10 -7.25 25.81
C TYR A 126 -0.99 -6.87 24.84
N LEU A 127 -0.79 -7.64 23.77
CA LEU A 127 0.29 -7.43 22.81
C LEU A 127 -0.21 -6.91 21.45
N GLY A 128 -1.51 -6.95 21.16
CA GLY A 128 -2.05 -6.62 19.85
C GLY A 128 -1.47 -7.52 18.75
N LEU A 129 -1.42 -8.84 19.01
CA LEU A 129 -0.86 -9.85 18.11
C LEU A 129 -1.86 -11.00 17.85
N PRO A 130 -3.00 -10.72 17.17
CA PRO A 130 -3.96 -11.75 16.81
C PRO A 130 -3.44 -12.72 15.75
N PHE A 131 -4.07 -13.90 15.74
CA PHE A 131 -3.91 -14.91 14.68
C PHE A 131 -5.01 -14.73 13.62
N GLY A 132 -4.77 -15.24 12.40
CA GLY A 132 -5.75 -15.23 11.32
C GLY A 132 -7.08 -15.90 11.68
N ASP A 133 -7.07 -16.90 12.57
CA ASP A 133 -8.29 -17.59 13.05
C ASP A 133 -9.21 -16.67 13.89
N GLN A 134 -8.70 -15.53 14.35
CA GLN A 134 -9.53 -14.49 14.97
C GLN A 134 -10.25 -13.60 13.95
N SER A 135 -9.99 -13.85 12.65
CA SER A 135 -10.34 -13.04 11.48
C SER A 135 -9.86 -11.59 11.56
N PHE A 136 -9.75 -10.94 10.40
CA PHE A 136 -9.41 -9.53 10.33
C PHE A 136 -10.46 -8.75 9.53
N ILE A 137 -10.95 -7.64 10.10
CA ILE A 137 -11.71 -6.62 9.37
C ILE A 137 -10.82 -5.38 9.23
N ILE A 138 -10.51 -5.00 7.99
CA ILE A 138 -9.54 -3.95 7.68
C ILE A 138 -10.13 -3.04 6.58
N HIS A 139 -10.06 -1.73 6.79
CA HIS A 139 -10.39 -0.76 5.74
C HIS A 139 -9.35 -0.84 4.60
N LYS A 140 -9.79 -0.78 3.34
CA LYS A 140 -8.98 -1.01 2.14
C LYS A 140 -7.78 -0.07 2.04
N LYS A 141 -7.96 1.21 2.40
CA LYS A 141 -6.86 2.19 2.53
C LYS A 141 -5.80 1.75 3.55
N ILE A 142 -6.20 1.17 4.69
CA ILE A 142 -5.28 0.64 5.71
C ILE A 142 -4.58 -0.62 5.21
N PHE A 143 -5.31 -1.54 4.59
CA PHE A 143 -4.73 -2.76 3.99
C PHE A 143 -3.67 -2.43 2.93
N ASN A 144 -3.96 -1.47 2.05
CA ASN A 144 -3.03 -1.00 1.02
C ASN A 144 -1.84 -0.25 1.63
N LEU A 145 -2.05 0.56 2.68
CA LEU A 145 -0.96 1.23 3.40
C LEU A 145 0.02 0.24 4.04
N ILE A 146 -0.49 -0.87 4.59
CA ILE A 146 0.32 -1.93 5.22
C ILE A 146 1.17 -2.70 4.19
N GLY A 147 0.67 -2.86 2.97
CA GLY A 147 1.36 -3.60 1.90
C GLY A 147 0.90 -5.04 1.71
N SER A 148 -0.38 -5.34 1.98
CA SER A 148 -1.04 -6.64 1.75
C SER A 148 -0.36 -7.87 2.40
N TYR A 149 -0.89 -9.07 2.17
CA TYR A 149 -0.28 -10.31 2.66
C TYR A 149 0.98 -10.65 1.86
N SER A 150 2.04 -11.08 2.54
CA SER A 150 3.30 -11.46 1.88
C SER A 150 3.18 -12.82 1.19
N GLU A 151 3.14 -12.83 -0.13
CA GLU A 151 2.96 -14.04 -0.95
C GLU A 151 4.18 -14.97 -0.98
N SER A 152 5.36 -14.47 -0.61
CA SER A 152 6.59 -15.25 -0.53
C SER A 152 6.68 -16.13 0.72
N LEU A 153 5.81 -15.93 1.71
CA LEU A 153 5.79 -16.74 2.93
C LEU A 153 4.97 -18.01 2.72
N ALA A 154 5.55 -19.15 3.07
CA ALA A 154 4.84 -20.42 3.06
C ALA A 154 3.80 -20.54 4.20
N LYS A 155 4.06 -19.88 5.34
CA LYS A 155 3.21 -19.83 6.54
C LYS A 155 3.47 -18.53 7.32
N GLY A 156 2.48 -18.07 8.09
CA GLY A 156 2.61 -16.92 9.00
C GLY A 156 2.40 -15.56 8.31
N GLU A 157 1.68 -15.56 7.19
CA GLU A 157 1.29 -14.39 6.43
C GLU A 157 0.43 -13.41 7.24
N ASP A 158 -0.42 -13.94 8.13
CA ASP A 158 -1.23 -13.19 9.09
C ASP A 158 -0.35 -12.42 10.09
N HIS A 159 0.66 -13.08 10.65
CA HIS A 159 1.60 -12.45 11.57
C HIS A 159 2.44 -11.38 10.90
N ASP A 160 2.95 -11.63 9.70
CA ASP A 160 3.69 -10.61 8.96
C ASP A 160 2.81 -9.39 8.69
N LEU A 161 1.54 -9.57 8.32
CA LEU A 161 0.59 -8.46 8.16
C LEU A 161 0.45 -7.64 9.45
N ILE A 162 0.22 -8.29 10.60
CA ILE A 162 0.11 -7.61 11.89
C ILE A 162 1.41 -6.86 12.25
N TRP A 163 2.58 -7.45 11.98
CA TRP A 163 3.85 -6.79 12.26
C TRP A 163 4.17 -5.64 11.31
N LYS A 164 3.78 -5.74 10.03
CA LYS A 164 3.79 -4.60 9.09
C LYS A 164 2.89 -3.47 9.61
N ALA A 165 1.69 -3.78 10.10
CA ALA A 165 0.79 -2.79 10.68
C ALA A 165 1.39 -2.11 11.92
N LYS A 166 1.99 -2.88 12.84
CA LYS A 166 2.68 -2.35 14.02
C LYS A 166 3.90 -1.50 13.67
N LYS A 167 4.66 -1.84 12.61
CA LYS A 167 5.80 -1.05 12.09
C LYS A 167 5.39 0.40 11.86
N ILE A 168 4.20 0.62 11.31
CA ILE A 168 3.67 1.96 10.99
C ILE A 168 2.71 2.52 12.05
N GLY A 169 2.52 1.79 13.15
CA GLY A 169 1.74 2.27 14.30
C GLY A 169 0.23 2.06 14.23
N ILE A 170 -0.26 1.28 13.28
CA ILE A 170 -1.66 0.85 13.25
C ILE A 170 -1.90 -0.07 14.45
N LYS A 171 -3.01 0.18 15.15
CA LYS A 171 -3.41 -0.57 16.34
C LYS A 171 -4.40 -1.67 15.98
N VAL A 172 -4.53 -2.63 16.89
CA VAL A 172 -5.55 -3.68 16.82
C VAL A 172 -6.73 -3.26 17.70
N ASN A 173 -7.95 -3.39 17.16
CA ASN A 173 -9.20 -3.25 17.89
C ASN A 173 -9.79 -4.66 18.14
N LEU A 174 -9.93 -5.04 19.41
CA LEU A 174 -10.48 -6.34 19.79
C LEU A 174 -11.98 -6.20 20.09
N ILE A 175 -12.80 -6.69 19.17
CA ILE A 175 -14.25 -6.76 19.35
C ILE A 175 -14.56 -7.90 20.32
N LYS A 176 -15.28 -7.59 21.41
CA LYS A 176 -15.63 -8.56 22.47
C LYS A 176 -16.76 -9.51 22.05
N ARG A 177 -16.61 -10.14 20.88
CA ARG A 177 -17.46 -11.22 20.39
C ARG A 177 -16.58 -12.41 20.01
N PHE A 178 -17.09 -13.62 20.16
CA PHE A 178 -16.37 -14.83 19.78
C PHE A 178 -16.60 -15.20 18.32
N ILE A 179 -15.52 -15.52 17.63
CA ILE A 179 -15.52 -16.31 16.39
C ILE A 179 -15.02 -17.71 16.74
N THR A 180 -15.68 -18.74 16.19
CA THR A 180 -15.33 -20.12 16.47
C THR A 180 -14.52 -20.69 15.31
N SER A 181 -13.40 -21.37 15.58
CA SER A 181 -12.56 -22.01 14.55
C SER A 181 -12.54 -23.53 14.73
N SER A 182 -12.22 -24.27 13.65
CA SER A 182 -12.09 -25.72 13.69
C SER A 182 -10.84 -26.19 14.46
N PRO A 183 -10.93 -27.30 15.24
CA PRO A 183 -9.80 -27.84 15.98
C PRO A 183 -8.88 -28.73 15.12
N ILE A 184 -9.16 -28.98 13.83
CA ILE A 184 -8.48 -30.00 13.00
C ILE A 184 -6.95 -29.91 13.06
N LYS A 185 -6.39 -28.70 13.13
CA LYS A 185 -4.94 -28.48 13.22
C LYS A 185 -4.32 -28.86 14.58
N TYR A 186 -5.15 -29.11 15.59
CA TYR A 186 -4.78 -29.29 17.00
C TYR A 186 -5.09 -30.70 17.56
N GLU A 187 -5.63 -31.61 16.74
CA GLU A 187 -6.14 -32.91 17.20
C GLU A 187 -5.07 -33.88 17.74
N THR A 188 -3.78 -33.68 17.42
CA THR A 188 -2.75 -34.69 17.72
C THR A 188 -2.06 -34.52 19.08
N HIS A 189 -1.75 -33.31 19.60
CA HIS A 189 -1.05 -33.14 20.90
C HIS A 189 -1.26 -31.77 21.61
N PRO A 190 -2.33 -31.58 22.43
CA PRO A 190 -2.73 -30.25 22.95
C PRO A 190 -1.71 -29.52 23.85
N ILE A 191 -1.00 -30.24 24.74
CA ILE A 191 -0.04 -29.65 25.69
C ILE A 191 1.26 -29.26 24.99
N ILE A 192 1.81 -30.17 24.18
CA ILE A 192 3.01 -29.92 23.35
C ILE A 192 2.72 -28.76 22.39
N GLN A 193 1.51 -28.68 21.86
CA GLN A 193 1.12 -27.61 20.97
C GLN A 193 0.94 -26.27 21.67
N THR A 194 0.56 -26.24 22.95
CA THR A 194 0.55 -25.00 23.74
C THR A 194 1.98 -24.48 23.95
N LEU A 195 2.93 -25.36 24.28
CA LEU A 195 4.35 -25.01 24.41
C LEU A 195 4.96 -24.60 23.06
N ASN A 196 4.62 -25.31 21.98
CA ASN A 196 5.01 -24.94 20.62
C ASN A 196 4.40 -23.59 20.23
N THR A 197 3.15 -23.30 20.59
CA THR A 197 2.53 -22.00 20.31
C THR A 197 3.28 -20.87 21.03
N ILE A 198 3.71 -21.07 22.27
CA ILE A 198 4.52 -20.06 22.98
C ILE A 198 5.90 -19.91 22.32
N LYS A 199 6.58 -21.02 22.02
CA LYS A 199 7.88 -21.03 21.33
C LYS A 199 7.78 -20.36 19.96
N ASP A 200 6.78 -20.72 19.17
CA ASP A 200 6.50 -20.17 17.85
C ASP A 200 6.13 -18.71 17.98
N THR A 201 5.33 -18.30 18.98
CA THR A 201 5.01 -16.88 19.11
C THR A 201 6.23 -16.05 19.50
N LEU A 202 7.14 -16.59 20.32
CA LEU A 202 8.42 -15.93 20.65
C LEU A 202 9.32 -15.88 19.41
N ALA A 203 9.50 -17.00 18.70
CA ALA A 203 10.26 -17.06 17.46
C ALA A 203 9.71 -16.08 16.41
N GLN A 204 8.39 -16.01 16.26
CA GLN A 204 7.70 -15.07 15.38
C GLN A 204 7.85 -13.62 15.84
N ILE A 205 7.84 -13.33 17.15
CA ILE A 205 8.16 -11.99 17.66
C ILE A 205 9.58 -11.63 17.21
N PHE A 206 10.57 -12.51 17.39
CA PHE A 206 11.94 -12.22 16.93
C PHE A 206 12.05 -12.12 15.40
N GLN A 207 11.33 -12.97 14.66
CA GLN A 207 11.37 -13.04 13.20
C GLN A 207 10.71 -11.82 12.54
N PHE A 208 9.55 -11.39 13.05
CA PHE A 208 8.72 -10.39 12.38
C PHE A 208 8.75 -9.01 13.07
N ARG A 209 9.34 -8.88 14.26
CA ARG A 209 9.46 -7.57 14.93
C ARG A 209 10.25 -6.61 14.04
N LYS A 210 9.58 -5.53 13.66
CA LYS A 210 10.14 -4.43 12.86
C LYS A 210 10.31 -3.20 13.75
N SER A 211 11.36 -2.42 13.48
CA SER A 211 11.51 -1.08 14.06
C SER A 211 10.40 -0.17 13.55
N ARG A 212 9.96 0.79 14.37
CA ARG A 212 8.94 1.75 13.97
C ARG A 212 9.42 2.59 12.79
N ALA A 213 8.61 2.69 11.74
CA ALA A 213 8.79 3.68 10.69
C ALA A 213 8.23 5.02 11.16
N ASN A 214 9.06 6.06 11.13
CA ASN A 214 8.67 7.40 11.57
C ASN A 214 8.31 8.31 10.40
N PHE A 215 8.72 7.95 9.18
CA PHE A 215 8.59 8.77 7.99
C PHE A 215 7.87 8.02 6.88
N ALA A 216 7.04 8.72 6.12
CA ALA A 216 6.48 8.22 4.87
C ALA A 216 7.11 8.93 3.68
N VAL A 217 7.41 8.18 2.61
CA VAL A 217 7.77 8.73 1.30
C VAL A 217 6.73 8.26 0.30
N CYS A 218 5.99 9.19 -0.24
CA CYS A 218 4.87 9.01 -1.16
C CYS A 218 5.31 9.34 -2.58
N HIS A 219 5.53 8.32 -3.39
CA HIS A 219 5.96 8.42 -4.78
C HIS A 219 4.73 8.52 -5.68
N PHE A 220 4.49 9.71 -6.24
CA PHE A 220 3.40 9.93 -7.17
C PHE A 220 3.81 9.41 -8.54
N ILE A 221 3.09 8.41 -9.03
CA ILE A 221 3.36 7.80 -10.33
C ILE A 221 2.11 7.81 -11.21
N LYS A 222 2.33 7.68 -12.51
CA LYS A 222 1.30 7.34 -13.49
C LYS A 222 1.79 6.17 -14.32
N ASP A 223 0.87 5.47 -14.96
CA ASP A 223 1.21 4.43 -15.93
C ASP A 223 1.99 5.05 -17.10
N PRO A 224 3.25 4.60 -17.36
CA PRO A 224 4.08 5.12 -18.44
C PRO A 224 3.44 5.08 -19.81
N GLN A 225 2.56 4.10 -20.05
CA GLN A 225 1.89 3.87 -21.32
C GLN A 225 0.55 4.61 -21.43
N SER A 226 0.13 5.31 -20.38
CA SER A 226 -1.13 6.05 -20.39
C SER A 226 -1.06 7.27 -21.31
N THR A 227 -1.91 7.30 -22.32
CA THR A 227 -2.11 8.45 -23.23
C THR A 227 -2.73 9.67 -22.53
N LYS A 228 -3.29 9.47 -21.32
CA LYS A 228 -3.80 10.56 -20.46
C LYS A 228 -2.70 11.24 -19.63
N SER A 229 -1.50 10.67 -19.61
CA SER A 229 -0.32 11.26 -18.95
C SER A 229 0.50 12.05 -19.97
N LYS A 230 1.25 13.07 -19.50
CA LYS A 230 2.18 13.86 -20.32
C LYS A 230 1.53 14.38 -21.62
N THR A 231 0.28 14.84 -21.52
CA THR A 231 -0.52 15.29 -22.68
C THR A 231 0.08 16.49 -23.39
N ARG A 232 0.96 17.27 -22.74
CA ARG A 232 1.70 18.36 -23.38
C ARG A 232 2.81 17.80 -24.26
N LEU A 233 3.66 16.94 -23.70
CA LEU A 233 4.69 16.23 -24.46
C LEU A 233 4.15 15.41 -25.64
N ARG A 234 3.02 14.71 -25.47
CA ARG A 234 2.37 13.91 -26.52
C ARG A 234 1.73 14.73 -27.65
N LYS A 235 1.55 16.05 -27.49
CA LYS A 235 1.11 16.91 -28.60
C LYS A 235 2.22 17.12 -29.62
N ASP A 236 3.47 17.08 -29.16
CA ASP A 236 4.63 17.43 -29.97
C ASP A 236 5.46 16.19 -30.37
N LEU A 237 5.30 15.06 -29.68
CA LEU A 237 6.05 13.82 -29.88
C LEU A 237 5.14 12.60 -30.01
N SER A 238 5.64 11.53 -30.63
CA SER A 238 4.90 10.28 -30.76
C SER A 238 4.64 9.61 -29.41
N ASP A 239 3.53 8.85 -29.34
CA ASP A 239 3.17 8.14 -28.13
C ASP A 239 4.24 7.11 -27.73
N GLU A 240 4.89 6.47 -28.70
CA GLU A 240 5.96 5.51 -28.50
C GLU A 240 7.16 6.17 -27.80
N LEU A 241 7.61 7.34 -28.28
CA LEU A 241 8.75 8.03 -27.69
C LEU A 241 8.45 8.49 -26.26
N VAL A 242 7.23 9.01 -26.02
CA VAL A 242 6.82 9.42 -24.67
C VAL A 242 6.75 8.23 -23.72
N ASN A 243 6.27 7.07 -24.19
CA ASN A 243 6.24 5.84 -23.41
C ASN A 243 7.67 5.40 -23.04
N GLU A 244 8.61 5.36 -24.00
CA GLU A 244 10.01 5.00 -23.75
C GLU A 244 10.68 5.95 -22.73
N ILE A 245 10.43 7.25 -22.83
CA ILE A 245 10.94 8.24 -21.87
C ILE A 245 10.37 7.96 -20.47
N ASN A 246 9.06 7.80 -20.34
CA ASN A 246 8.41 7.54 -19.06
C ASN A 246 8.88 6.23 -18.42
N GLU A 247 9.11 5.18 -19.20
CA GLU A 247 9.65 3.91 -18.71
C GLU A 247 11.07 4.09 -18.14
N ASN A 248 11.93 4.86 -18.81
CA ASN A 248 13.26 5.21 -18.29
C ASN A 248 13.16 5.99 -16.97
N LEU A 249 12.18 6.90 -16.83
CA LEU A 249 11.94 7.64 -15.59
C LEU A 249 11.45 6.71 -14.46
N MET A 250 10.56 5.76 -14.77
CA MET A 250 10.11 4.77 -13.78
C MET A 250 11.23 3.84 -13.32
N GLU A 251 12.23 3.55 -14.17
CA GLU A 251 13.43 2.82 -13.75
C GLU A 251 14.26 3.63 -12.73
N ILE A 252 14.40 4.94 -12.94
CA ILE A 252 15.08 5.84 -11.99
C ILE A 252 14.32 5.87 -10.65
N VAL A 253 12.99 6.02 -10.69
CA VAL A 253 12.14 5.96 -9.48
C VAL A 253 12.29 4.60 -8.78
N SER A 254 12.26 3.50 -9.53
CA SER A 254 12.45 2.15 -9.00
C SER A 254 13.79 1.99 -8.29
N ASN A 255 14.86 2.56 -8.84
CA ASN A 255 16.19 2.54 -8.22
C ASN A 255 16.23 3.37 -6.94
N ASN A 256 15.64 4.57 -6.95
CA ASN A 256 15.52 5.39 -5.74
C ASN A 256 14.76 4.65 -4.63
N ILE A 257 13.65 3.97 -4.96
CA ILE A 257 12.88 3.16 -4.00
C ILE A 257 13.75 2.06 -3.41
N LYS A 258 14.52 1.34 -4.23
CA LYS A 258 15.40 0.24 -3.78
C LYS A 258 16.50 0.74 -2.84
N GLU A 259 17.14 1.85 -3.15
CA GLU A 259 18.18 2.46 -2.30
C GLU A 259 17.62 2.88 -0.93
N ILE A 260 16.44 3.51 -0.91
CA ILE A 260 15.77 3.96 0.32
C ILE A 260 15.31 2.77 1.18
N LYS A 261 14.97 1.62 0.57
CA LYS A 261 14.39 0.44 1.26
C LYS A 261 15.25 -0.10 2.40
N SER A 262 16.56 0.15 2.36
CA SER A 262 17.50 -0.20 3.44
C SER A 262 17.22 0.56 4.75
N ASN A 263 16.60 1.75 4.68
CA ASN A 263 16.31 2.59 5.84
C ASN A 263 14.97 2.19 6.49
N LYS A 264 15.06 1.43 7.58
CA LYS A 264 13.89 0.92 8.32
C LYS A 264 13.01 1.99 8.96
N SER A 265 13.47 3.25 9.04
CA SER A 265 12.67 4.37 9.57
C SER A 265 11.71 4.96 8.53
N ILE A 266 11.85 4.58 7.27
CA ILE A 266 11.05 5.07 6.15
C ILE A 266 10.08 3.98 5.71
N HIS A 267 8.83 4.38 5.46
CA HIS A 267 7.81 3.56 4.82
C HIS A 267 7.49 4.18 3.46
N GLN A 268 7.65 3.41 2.39
CA GLN A 268 7.49 3.91 1.03
C GLN A 268 6.11 3.54 0.48
N ILE A 269 5.42 4.52 -0.08
CA ILE A 269 4.04 4.41 -0.54
C ILE A 269 4.00 4.84 -2.00
N ILE A 270 3.44 3.99 -2.86
CA ILE A 270 3.09 4.38 -4.22
C ILE A 270 1.76 5.11 -4.18
N VAL A 271 1.70 6.28 -4.80
CA VAL A 271 0.48 7.09 -4.93
C VAL A 271 0.11 7.14 -6.40
N THR A 272 -1.15 6.83 -6.70
CA THR A 272 -1.68 6.84 -8.06
C THR A 272 -3.12 7.32 -8.11
N GLU A 273 -3.58 7.74 -9.28
CA GLU A 273 -4.99 7.94 -9.59
C GLU A 273 -5.63 6.61 -10.03
N LYS A 274 -6.96 6.53 -10.01
CA LYS A 274 -7.70 5.32 -10.37
C LYS A 274 -7.38 4.80 -11.78
N ASP A 275 -7.11 5.69 -12.73
CA ASP A 275 -6.83 5.35 -14.13
C ASP A 275 -5.50 4.59 -14.32
N SER A 276 -4.56 4.69 -13.37
CA SER A 276 -3.27 3.98 -13.39
C SER A 276 -3.19 2.92 -12.28
N ARG A 277 -4.34 2.40 -11.86
CA ARG A 277 -4.44 1.44 -10.75
C ARG A 277 -3.66 0.16 -11.02
N ASP A 278 -3.86 -0.48 -12.17
CA ASP A 278 -3.31 -1.82 -12.41
C ASP A 278 -1.78 -1.79 -12.46
N TYR A 279 -1.20 -0.84 -13.20
CA TYR A 279 0.23 -0.57 -13.18
C TYR A 279 0.75 -0.31 -11.76
N ALA A 280 0.07 0.55 -10.99
CA ALA A 280 0.52 0.90 -9.65
C ALA A 280 0.40 -0.25 -8.63
N VAL A 281 -0.57 -1.15 -8.76
CA VAL A 281 -0.67 -2.35 -7.94
C VAL A 281 0.59 -3.20 -8.10
N ASP A 282 1.01 -3.45 -9.34
CA ASP A 282 2.23 -4.20 -9.60
C ASP A 282 3.49 -3.44 -9.18
N PHE A 283 3.56 -2.14 -9.51
CA PHE A 283 4.71 -1.30 -9.14
C PHE A 283 4.87 -1.19 -7.62
N SER A 284 3.76 -1.18 -6.85
CA SER A 284 3.78 -1.10 -5.39
C SER A 284 4.47 -2.28 -4.70
N LYS A 285 4.66 -3.41 -5.39
CA LYS A 285 5.45 -4.55 -4.88
C LYS A 285 6.92 -4.17 -4.62
N LEU A 286 7.42 -3.10 -5.26
CA LEU A 286 8.75 -2.55 -4.99
C LEU A 286 8.80 -1.75 -3.68
N ALA A 287 7.68 -1.14 -3.29
CA ALA A 287 7.52 -0.29 -2.11
C ALA A 287 6.96 -1.07 -0.90
N ASP A 288 6.50 -0.36 0.13
CA ASP A 288 5.87 -0.95 1.32
C ASP A 288 4.33 -0.84 1.29
N GLY A 289 3.74 0.11 0.55
CA GLY A 289 2.30 0.31 0.50
C GLY A 289 1.82 1.05 -0.75
N LEU A 290 0.49 1.18 -0.87
CA LEU A 290 -0.20 1.79 -2.00
C LEU A 290 -1.29 2.74 -1.51
N TYR A 291 -1.45 3.87 -2.20
CA TYR A 291 -2.55 4.81 -2.03
C TYR A 291 -3.16 5.10 -3.40
N ILE A 292 -4.44 4.76 -3.57
CA ILE A 292 -5.19 5.05 -4.80
C ILE A 292 -6.10 6.23 -4.48
N SER A 293 -5.84 7.37 -5.13
CA SER A 293 -6.64 8.57 -5.00
C SER A 293 -7.95 8.44 -5.78
N THR A 294 -9.03 8.94 -5.18
CA THR A 294 -10.31 9.17 -5.85
C THR A 294 -10.46 10.62 -6.32
N GLN A 295 -9.52 11.50 -5.96
CA GLN A 295 -9.52 12.90 -6.36
C GLN A 295 -9.03 13.06 -7.79
N LYS A 296 -9.61 14.02 -8.52
CA LYS A 296 -9.18 14.36 -9.89
C LYS A 296 -8.11 15.44 -9.92
N GLU A 297 -8.06 16.28 -8.89
CA GLU A 297 -7.12 17.40 -8.82
C GLU A 297 -5.88 17.03 -8.02
N LEU A 298 -4.71 17.47 -8.52
CA LEU A 298 -3.42 17.17 -7.92
C LEU A 298 -3.31 17.75 -6.49
N GLY A 299 -3.75 18.99 -6.28
CA GLY A 299 -3.74 19.65 -4.97
C GLY A 299 -4.57 18.90 -3.91
N LEU A 300 -5.78 18.47 -4.27
CA LEU A 300 -6.64 17.65 -3.40
C LEU A 300 -6.03 16.28 -3.13
N THR A 301 -5.44 15.63 -4.15
CA THR A 301 -4.74 14.36 -3.96
C THR A 301 -3.58 14.50 -2.96
N MET A 302 -2.75 15.53 -3.10
CA MET A 302 -1.64 15.78 -2.17
C MET A 302 -2.13 16.07 -0.76
N ARG A 303 -3.20 16.87 -0.60
CA ARG A 303 -3.84 17.10 0.70
C ARG A 303 -4.26 15.78 1.35
N ASP A 304 -5.03 14.97 0.66
CA ASP A 304 -5.56 13.69 1.20
C ASP A 304 -4.42 12.74 1.58
N VAL A 305 -3.39 12.64 0.75
CA VAL A 305 -2.20 11.81 1.01
C VAL A 305 -1.46 12.31 2.25
N ILE A 306 -1.22 13.61 2.38
CA ILE A 306 -0.53 14.17 3.55
C ILE A 306 -1.38 13.98 4.80
N GLU A 307 -2.67 14.29 4.76
CA GLU A 307 -3.59 14.16 5.89
C GLU A 307 -3.66 12.72 6.39
N PHE A 308 -3.87 11.77 5.48
CA PHE A 308 -3.95 10.36 5.82
C PHE A 308 -2.65 9.85 6.46
N ASN A 309 -1.49 10.18 5.88
CA ASN A 309 -0.21 9.67 6.36
C ASN A 309 0.26 10.34 7.65
N LEU A 310 -0.06 11.62 7.90
CA LEU A 310 0.26 12.29 9.16
C LEU A 310 -0.47 11.71 10.39
N LYS A 311 -1.46 10.82 10.20
CA LYS A 311 -2.05 10.03 11.29
C LYS A 311 -1.08 8.98 11.86
N TYR A 312 -0.16 8.48 11.03
CA TYR A 312 0.70 7.33 11.36
C TYR A 312 2.19 7.69 11.44
N PHE A 313 2.61 8.70 10.66
CA PHE A 313 4.00 9.12 10.50
C PHE A 313 4.22 10.54 11.01
N GLN A 314 5.45 10.83 11.46
CA GLN A 314 5.84 12.13 12.01
C GLN A 314 6.13 13.16 10.91
N LYS A 315 6.61 12.71 9.75
CA LYS A 315 6.91 13.55 8.58
C LYS A 315 6.59 12.76 7.32
N VAL A 316 5.96 13.41 6.35
CA VAL A 316 5.56 12.85 5.06
C VAL A 316 6.34 13.57 3.96
N VAL A 317 6.89 12.83 3.02
CA VAL A 317 7.47 13.34 1.79
C VAL A 317 6.54 12.98 0.64
N ILE A 318 6.18 13.94 -0.19
CA ILE A 318 5.59 13.68 -1.50
C ILE A 318 6.64 13.97 -2.56
N VAL A 319 6.72 13.11 -3.58
CA VAL A 319 7.74 13.22 -4.62
C VAL A 319 7.16 12.89 -5.99
N GLY A 320 7.51 13.69 -7.00
CA GLY A 320 7.18 13.44 -8.41
C GLY A 320 8.05 12.34 -9.02
N SER A 321 7.56 11.74 -10.10
CA SER A 321 8.21 10.60 -10.77
C SER A 321 8.96 10.95 -12.05
N ASP A 322 8.87 12.20 -12.50
CA ASP A 322 9.30 12.71 -13.79
C ASP A 322 10.58 13.55 -13.74
N ILE A 323 11.40 13.35 -12.71
CA ILE A 323 12.59 14.15 -12.43
C ILE A 323 13.87 13.30 -12.52
N PRO A 324 14.60 13.33 -13.66
CA PRO A 324 15.74 12.43 -13.92
C PRO A 324 16.90 12.51 -12.93
N PHE A 325 17.07 13.68 -12.30
CA PHE A 325 18.20 13.97 -11.41
C PHE A 325 17.82 13.96 -9.93
N LEU A 326 16.58 13.61 -9.58
CA LEU A 326 16.18 13.43 -8.19
C LEU A 326 16.66 12.08 -7.66
N THR A 327 17.39 12.11 -6.55
CA THR A 327 18.08 10.92 -6.01
C THR A 327 17.49 10.45 -4.69
N ALA A 328 17.71 9.18 -4.34
CA ALA A 328 17.43 8.65 -3.00
C ALA A 328 18.05 9.49 -1.87
N LYS A 329 19.26 10.04 -2.11
CA LYS A 329 19.93 10.92 -1.16
C LYS A 329 19.16 12.23 -0.96
N ASP A 330 18.69 12.86 -2.03
CA ASP A 330 17.89 14.09 -1.94
C ASP A 330 16.61 13.85 -1.12
N ILE A 331 15.91 12.74 -1.40
CA ILE A 331 14.70 12.35 -0.66
C ILE A 331 15.00 12.11 0.82
N THR A 332 16.04 11.34 1.14
CA THR A 332 16.39 11.01 2.53
C THR A 332 16.94 12.21 3.31
N ASP A 333 17.62 13.15 2.65
CA ASP A 333 18.12 14.36 3.29
C ASP A 333 16.98 15.33 3.63
N SER A 334 15.93 15.41 2.80
CA SER A 334 14.74 16.23 3.10
C SER A 334 14.07 15.86 4.44
N LEU A 335 14.15 14.58 4.82
CA LEU A 335 13.64 14.06 6.09
C LEU A 335 14.50 14.43 7.30
N LYS A 336 15.81 14.64 7.11
CA LYS A 336 16.76 14.96 8.20
C LYS A 336 16.67 16.40 8.68
N ILE A 337 16.07 17.28 7.87
CA ILE A 337 15.94 18.71 8.19
C ILE A 337 14.90 18.89 9.29
N LYS A 338 15.37 19.21 10.50
CA LYS A 338 14.56 19.45 11.70
C LYS A 338 14.19 20.91 11.94
N SER A 339 14.94 21.85 11.34
CA SER A 339 14.76 23.30 11.51
C SER A 339 13.51 23.83 10.83
N ALA A 340 13.00 23.14 9.81
CA ALA A 340 11.83 23.51 9.04
C ALA A 340 10.75 22.44 9.13
N LYS A 341 9.49 22.88 9.21
CA LYS A 341 8.32 21.99 9.15
C LYS A 341 7.96 21.63 7.72
N ASN A 342 8.19 22.54 6.77
CA ASN A 342 7.91 22.38 5.35
C ASN A 342 9.23 22.55 4.58
N VAL A 343 9.62 21.55 3.79
CA VAL A 343 10.85 21.60 2.98
C VAL A 343 10.49 21.35 1.53
N PHE A 344 10.80 22.30 0.65
CA PHE A 344 10.53 22.22 -0.78
C PHE A 344 11.82 22.05 -1.58
N TYR A 345 11.80 21.19 -2.59
CA TYR A 345 12.84 21.11 -3.60
C TYR A 345 12.26 21.68 -4.90
N PRO A 346 12.73 22.86 -5.34
CA PRO A 346 12.12 23.60 -6.43
C PRO A 346 12.41 22.96 -7.79
N THR A 347 11.48 23.13 -8.73
CA THR A 347 11.68 22.90 -10.15
C THR A 347 11.96 24.22 -10.88
N LEU A 348 12.60 24.16 -12.05
CA LEU A 348 12.95 25.33 -12.85
C LEU A 348 11.72 26.05 -13.45
N ASP A 349 10.61 25.33 -13.59
CA ASP A 349 9.34 25.84 -14.10
C ASP A 349 8.53 26.63 -13.08
N GLY A 350 9.00 26.78 -11.82
CA GLY A 350 8.29 27.48 -10.75
C GLY A 350 7.44 26.59 -9.84
N GLY A 351 7.45 25.28 -10.06
CA GLY A 351 6.86 24.26 -9.19
C GLY A 351 7.80 23.71 -8.11
N PHE A 352 7.51 22.48 -7.66
CA PHE A 352 8.37 21.70 -6.79
C PHE A 352 8.28 20.22 -7.14
N CYS A 353 9.40 19.50 -7.05
CA CYS A 353 9.45 18.06 -7.29
C CYS A 353 9.35 17.23 -6.01
N LEU A 354 9.63 17.86 -4.87
CA LEU A 354 9.57 17.24 -3.55
C LEU A 354 9.08 18.23 -2.50
N LEU A 355 8.15 17.76 -1.66
CA LEU A 355 7.75 18.44 -0.42
C LEU A 355 7.86 17.45 0.75
N ALA A 356 8.69 17.78 1.74
CA ALA A 356 8.72 17.09 3.03
C ALA A 356 8.04 17.95 4.10
N THR A 357 6.93 17.46 4.66
CA THR A 357 6.13 18.21 5.63
C THR A 357 5.78 17.41 6.89
N SER A 358 5.77 18.13 8.02
CA SER A 358 5.19 17.70 9.30
C SER A 358 4.12 18.70 9.78
N ASP A 359 3.75 19.65 8.92
CA ASP A 359 2.86 20.75 9.28
C ASP A 359 1.43 20.46 8.86
N LYS A 360 0.51 20.36 9.83
CA LYS A 360 -0.91 20.17 9.50
C LYS A 360 -1.52 21.37 8.78
N ASN A 361 -0.97 22.57 8.98
CA ASN A 361 -1.46 23.79 8.33
C ASN A 361 -1.28 23.78 6.80
N ILE A 362 -0.39 22.92 6.27
CA ILE A 362 -0.24 22.81 4.81
C ILE A 362 -1.50 22.25 4.14
N LEU A 363 -2.34 21.51 4.88
CA LEU A 363 -3.58 20.92 4.38
C LEU A 363 -4.57 21.99 3.93
N ASP A 364 -4.62 23.11 4.65
CA ASP A 364 -5.50 24.25 4.35
C ASP A 364 -5.03 25.05 3.12
N VAL A 365 -3.76 24.91 2.74
CA VAL A 365 -3.13 25.71 1.70
C VAL A 365 -2.96 24.94 0.40
N ILE A 366 -2.44 23.70 0.47
CA ILE A 366 -1.94 22.97 -0.70
C ILE A 366 -3.00 22.74 -1.78
N HIS A 367 -4.24 22.50 -1.38
CA HIS A 367 -5.34 22.30 -2.32
C HIS A 367 -5.87 23.60 -2.95
N THR A 368 -5.52 24.78 -2.41
CA THR A 368 -6.00 26.08 -2.89
C THR A 368 -5.16 26.69 -4.02
N ILE A 369 -4.05 26.04 -4.36
CA ILE A 369 -3.08 26.53 -5.33
C ILE A 369 -3.45 26.09 -6.73
N LYS A 370 -3.28 26.98 -7.70
CA LYS A 370 -3.47 26.66 -9.12
C LYS A 370 -2.23 25.97 -9.67
N TYR A 371 -2.30 24.64 -9.76
CA TYR A 371 -1.24 23.80 -10.35
C TYR A 371 -1.15 23.97 -11.87
N GLY A 372 0.05 23.72 -12.43
CA GLY A 372 0.35 23.92 -13.85
C GLY A 372 0.66 25.37 -14.21
N THR A 373 1.12 26.17 -13.25
CA THR A 373 1.58 27.56 -13.44
C THR A 373 3.02 27.69 -12.95
N ASP A 374 3.70 28.77 -13.37
CA ASP A 374 5.08 29.09 -12.97
C ASP A 374 5.20 29.77 -11.60
N THR A 375 4.09 29.87 -10.87
CA THR A 375 4.00 30.56 -9.59
C THR A 375 3.63 29.62 -8.43
N VAL A 376 3.49 28.32 -8.69
CA VAL A 376 3.02 27.32 -7.70
C VAL A 376 3.83 27.37 -6.41
N LEU A 377 5.17 27.30 -6.49
CA LEU A 377 6.01 27.32 -5.29
C LEU A 377 6.00 28.69 -4.60
N ALA A 378 5.99 29.77 -5.38
CA ALA A 378 5.92 31.13 -4.83
C ALA A 378 4.62 31.35 -4.05
N ASP A 379 3.49 30.87 -4.56
CA ASP A 379 2.19 31.03 -3.92
C ASP A 379 2.01 30.11 -2.72
N LEU A 380 2.59 28.91 -2.74
CA LEU A 380 2.68 28.04 -1.56
C LEU A 380 3.49 28.70 -0.45
N THR A 381 4.70 29.17 -0.77
CA THR A 381 5.64 29.71 0.23
C THR A 381 5.15 31.00 0.88
N LYS A 382 4.32 31.80 0.22
CA LYS A 382 3.63 32.95 0.83
C LYS A 382 2.61 32.56 1.91
N LYS A 383 2.06 31.35 1.84
CA LYS A 383 0.94 30.89 2.68
C LYS A 383 1.35 29.89 3.77
N VAL A 384 2.60 29.41 3.78
CA VAL A 384 3.10 28.47 4.79
C VAL A 384 4.21 29.10 5.64
N SER A 385 4.38 28.61 6.86
CA SER A 385 5.41 29.09 7.80
C SER A 385 6.47 28.03 8.08
N LYS A 386 7.57 28.43 8.73
CA LYS A 386 8.69 27.54 9.12
C LYS A 386 9.15 26.67 7.95
N LEU A 387 9.35 27.31 6.81
CA LEU A 387 9.67 26.66 5.55
C LEU A 387 11.16 26.75 5.23
N LEU A 388 11.63 25.82 4.40
CA LEU A 388 12.91 25.88 3.73
C LEU A 388 12.69 25.55 2.25
N VAL A 389 13.19 26.40 1.35
CA VAL A 389 13.32 26.06 -0.07
C VAL A 389 14.77 25.65 -0.31
N HIS A 390 14.99 24.46 -0.84
CA HIS A 390 16.33 23.98 -1.15
C HIS A 390 16.94 24.82 -2.28
N ASN A 391 18.25 25.06 -2.21
CA ASN A 391 19.00 25.81 -3.24
C ASN A 391 19.27 25.04 -4.55
N LYS A 392 18.87 23.77 -4.64
CA LYS A 392 19.12 22.91 -5.81
C LYS A 392 17.82 22.85 -6.59
N PHE A 393 17.85 23.39 -7.81
CA PHE A 393 16.71 23.36 -8.73
C PHE A 393 16.76 22.13 -9.60
N TYR A 394 15.59 21.56 -9.85
CA TYR A 394 15.40 20.36 -10.65
C TYR A 394 14.68 20.68 -11.95
N GLN A 395 14.89 19.82 -12.95
CA GLN A 395 14.17 19.86 -14.20
C GLN A 395 13.32 18.60 -14.28
N ASP A 396 12.01 18.79 -14.35
CA ASP A 396 11.04 17.77 -14.73
C ASP A 396 10.88 17.75 -16.26
N ILE A 397 10.28 16.68 -16.78
CA ILE A 397 10.01 16.50 -18.21
C ILE A 397 8.51 16.55 -18.43
N ASP A 398 7.95 17.69 -18.87
CA ASP A 398 6.52 17.86 -19.14
C ASP A 398 6.21 18.39 -20.55
N VAL A 399 7.13 19.18 -21.13
CA VAL A 399 7.05 19.70 -22.51
C VAL A 399 8.28 19.31 -23.35
N LYS A 400 8.18 19.52 -24.68
CA LYS A 400 9.25 19.20 -25.62
C LYS A 400 10.56 19.91 -25.27
N GLU A 401 10.49 21.17 -24.84
CA GLU A 401 11.65 22.01 -24.50
C GLU A 401 12.45 21.44 -23.31
N ASP A 402 11.78 20.78 -22.37
CA ASP A 402 12.42 20.17 -21.20
C ASP A 402 13.38 19.06 -21.63
N LEU A 403 13.06 18.32 -22.70
CA LEU A 403 13.95 17.28 -23.23
C LEU A 403 15.28 17.84 -23.70
N THR A 404 15.28 19.02 -24.32
CA THR A 404 16.53 19.69 -24.73
C THR A 404 17.35 20.08 -23.51
N ALA A 405 16.72 20.65 -22.49
CA ALA A 405 17.39 21.04 -21.25
C ALA A 405 17.95 19.83 -20.50
N VAL A 406 17.17 18.76 -20.36
CA VAL A 406 17.59 17.50 -19.73
C VAL A 406 18.71 16.84 -20.52
N TYR A 407 18.60 16.75 -21.85
CA TYR A 407 19.65 16.20 -22.71
C TYR A 407 20.97 16.96 -22.53
N LYS A 408 20.93 18.30 -22.52
CA LYS A 408 22.12 19.13 -22.28
C LYS A 408 22.73 18.83 -20.91
N SER A 409 21.92 18.76 -19.85
CA SER A 409 22.42 18.46 -18.51
C SER A 409 23.01 17.05 -18.40
N LEU A 410 22.42 16.06 -19.06
CA LEU A 410 22.95 14.69 -19.12
C LEU A 410 24.29 14.66 -19.86
N LYS A 411 24.39 15.36 -21.00
CA LYS A 411 25.61 15.47 -21.80
C LYS A 411 26.76 16.10 -21.01
N GLU A 412 26.50 17.20 -20.30
CA GLU A 412 27.49 17.88 -19.46
C GLU A 412 27.99 17.00 -18.30
N LYS A 413 27.15 16.08 -17.82
CA LYS A 413 27.44 15.21 -16.67
C LYS A 413 27.80 13.78 -17.05
N VAL A 414 28.07 13.49 -18.33
CA VAL A 414 28.16 12.12 -18.89
C VAL A 414 29.06 11.15 -18.09
N TYR A 415 30.17 11.64 -17.53
CA TYR A 415 31.12 10.85 -16.74
C TYR A 415 30.65 10.54 -15.31
N SER A 416 29.71 11.32 -14.79
CA SER A 416 29.14 11.18 -13.43
C SER A 416 27.75 10.52 -13.42
N LEU A 417 27.16 10.27 -14.59
CA LEU A 417 25.84 9.65 -14.69
C LEU A 417 25.87 8.21 -14.18
N ASN A 418 24.81 7.85 -13.45
CA ASN A 418 24.55 6.45 -13.14
C ASN A 418 24.06 5.69 -14.39
N VAL A 419 23.97 4.36 -14.29
CA VAL A 419 23.59 3.50 -15.43
C VAL A 419 22.23 3.88 -16.04
N LEU A 420 21.25 4.24 -15.20
CA LEU A 420 19.90 4.58 -15.65
C LEU A 420 19.84 5.95 -16.32
N GLN A 421 20.58 6.93 -15.80
CA GLN A 421 20.74 8.22 -16.44
C GLN A 421 21.49 8.13 -17.78
N LYS A 422 22.48 7.23 -17.89
CA LYS A 422 23.14 6.93 -19.17
C LYS A 422 22.17 6.31 -20.17
N LYS A 423 21.27 5.42 -19.71
CA LYS A 423 20.21 4.85 -20.56
C LYS A 423 19.29 5.93 -21.11
N LEU A 424 18.80 6.83 -20.25
CA LEU A 424 17.99 7.99 -20.67
C LEU A 424 18.77 8.90 -21.63
N TYR A 425 20.05 9.17 -21.34
CA TYR A 425 20.91 9.96 -22.23
C TYR A 425 21.03 9.33 -23.63
N THR A 426 21.27 8.02 -23.72
CA THR A 426 21.35 7.30 -25.00
C THR A 426 20.05 7.38 -25.78
N LEU A 427 18.90 7.24 -25.11
CA LEU A 427 17.59 7.40 -25.74
C LEU A 427 17.45 8.81 -26.33
N LEU A 428 17.64 9.85 -25.52
CA LEU A 428 17.51 11.25 -25.95
C LEU A 428 18.53 11.61 -27.05
N TYR A 429 19.74 11.06 -26.99
CA TYR A 429 20.74 11.23 -28.04
C TYR A 429 20.26 10.62 -29.37
N SER A 430 19.73 9.40 -29.36
CA SER A 430 19.24 8.73 -30.56
C SER A 430 18.00 9.39 -31.17
N LYS A 431 17.23 10.10 -30.33
CA LYS A 431 15.96 10.76 -30.66
C LYS A 431 16.07 12.27 -30.76
N GLN A 432 17.29 12.82 -30.75
CA GLN A 432 17.55 14.25 -30.62
C GLN A 432 16.80 15.09 -31.67
N LYS A 433 16.75 14.63 -32.92
CA LYS A 433 16.07 15.34 -34.02
C LYS A 433 14.58 15.54 -33.76
N GLU A 434 13.93 14.56 -33.12
CA GLU A 434 12.48 14.59 -32.89
C GLU A 434 12.06 15.68 -31.89
N PHE A 435 12.97 16.16 -31.03
CA PHE A 435 12.66 17.20 -30.04
C PHE A 435 13.49 18.48 -30.13
N THR A 436 14.42 18.57 -31.09
CA THR A 436 15.24 19.78 -31.34
C THR A 436 14.90 20.51 -32.62
N GLU A 437 14.21 19.83 -33.54
CA GLU A 437 13.56 20.41 -34.73
C GLU A 437 12.07 20.69 -34.42
#